data_AF-A0A966WGV9-F1
#
_entry.id   AF-A0A966WGV9-F1
#
_cell.length_a   1.000
_cell.length_b   1.000
_cell.length_c   1.000
_cell.angle_alpha   90.00
_cell.angle_beta   90.00
_cell.angle_gamma   90.00
#
_symmetry.space_group_name_H-M   'P 1'
#
loop_
_entity.id
_entity.type
_entity.pdbx_description
1 polymer ?
#
loop_
_entity_poly.entity_id
_entity_poly.type
_entity_poly.pdbx_seq_one_letter_code
_entity_poly.pdbx_strand_id
1 'polypeptide(L)'
;FSTQSIGQPVLIRIRFALHKPQDSCIVQLPLSAGLQSTPGLTLLRNGKPITNYRLTQSDTATRTTFYRLVPGIYQWDYHYRTRYPGQFLVPACSLQFVKQERRQLTTPSQTIEID
;
A
#
# COMPACT_ATOMS: atom_id res chain seq x y z
N PHE A 1 -12.51 -2.30 13.52
CA PHE A 1 -11.37 -1.40 13.79
C PHE A 1 -11.70 -0.63 15.05
N SER A 2 -10.75 -0.46 15.98
CA SER A 2 -10.92 0.48 17.08
C SER A 2 -10.96 1.90 16.53
N THR A 3 -11.81 2.76 17.06
CA THR A 3 -11.88 4.18 16.66
C THR A 3 -10.52 4.85 16.83
N GLN A 4 -10.13 5.66 15.84
CA GLN A 4 -8.85 6.36 15.82
C GLN A 4 -9.07 7.84 16.14
N SER A 5 -8.24 8.46 16.96
CA SER A 5 -8.34 9.91 17.16
C SER A 5 -7.82 10.68 15.95
N ILE A 6 -8.30 11.89 15.70
CA ILE A 6 -7.71 12.81 14.72
C ILE A 6 -6.21 13.03 14.99
N GLY A 7 -5.39 13.00 13.95
CA GLY A 7 -3.94 13.15 14.01
C GLY A 7 -3.17 11.87 14.35
N GLN A 8 -3.86 10.78 14.71
CA GLN A 8 -3.24 9.49 15.02
C GLN A 8 -2.51 8.91 13.79
N PRO A 9 -1.27 8.40 13.96
CA PRO A 9 -0.57 7.71 12.89
C PRO A 9 -1.25 6.38 12.56
N VAL A 10 -1.46 6.14 11.28
CA VAL A 10 -2.06 4.92 10.74
C VAL A 10 -1.10 4.29 9.74
N LEU A 11 -0.94 2.97 9.81
CA LEU A 11 -0.13 2.21 8.87
C LEU A 11 -1.03 1.30 8.04
N ILE A 12 -0.97 1.45 6.72
CA ILE A 12 -1.53 0.47 5.79
C ILE A 12 -0.41 -0.47 5.38
N ARG A 13 -0.39 -1.66 5.99
CA ARG A 13 0.57 -2.72 5.71
C ARG A 13 0.04 -3.66 4.66
N ILE A 14 0.82 -3.88 3.62
CA ILE A 14 0.55 -4.89 2.60
C ILE A 14 1.65 -5.94 2.63
N ARG A 15 1.24 -7.21 2.57
CA ARG A 15 2.15 -8.35 2.50
C ARG A 15 1.85 -9.16 1.25
N PHE A 16 2.90 -9.53 0.54
CA PHE A 16 2.79 -10.25 -0.72
C PHE A 16 3.86 -11.35 -0.80
N ALA A 17 3.44 -12.59 -1.07
CA ALA A 17 4.35 -13.71 -1.28
C ALA A 17 4.57 -13.92 -2.78
N LEU A 18 5.82 -13.82 -3.22
CA LEU A 18 6.22 -14.04 -4.60
C LEU A 18 6.91 -15.40 -4.72
N HIS A 19 6.39 -16.27 -5.59
CA HIS A 19 6.94 -17.62 -5.80
C HIS A 19 7.82 -17.74 -7.05
N LYS A 20 7.73 -16.80 -7.99
CA LYS A 20 8.48 -16.80 -9.25
C LYS A 20 9.10 -15.41 -9.49
N PRO A 21 10.27 -15.30 -10.13
CA PRO A 21 10.83 -14.00 -10.48
C PRO A 21 9.88 -13.22 -11.40
N GLN A 22 9.87 -11.90 -11.24
CA GLN A 22 9.02 -10.98 -12.02
C GLN A 22 9.82 -9.72 -12.37
N ASP A 23 9.74 -9.28 -13.62
CA ASP A 23 10.51 -8.11 -14.07
C ASP A 23 10.01 -6.83 -13.42
N SER A 24 8.70 -6.69 -13.27
CA SER A 24 8.11 -5.57 -12.55
C SER A 24 6.70 -5.87 -12.08
N CYS A 25 6.32 -5.24 -10.97
CA CYS A 25 4.94 -5.17 -10.54
C CYS A 25 4.58 -3.74 -10.12
N ILE A 26 3.31 -3.40 -10.27
CA ILE A 26 2.76 -2.11 -9.89
C ILE A 26 1.73 -2.38 -8.79
N VAL A 27 1.87 -1.64 -7.71
CA VAL A 27 0.91 -1.62 -6.61
C VAL A 27 0.25 -0.26 -6.62
N GLN A 28 -1.09 -0.24 -6.60
CA GLN A 28 -1.88 0.97 -6.55
C GLN A 28 -2.78 0.93 -5.32
N LEU A 29 -2.56 1.86 -4.41
CA LEU A 29 -3.35 2.06 -3.21
C LEU A 29 -4.13 3.38 -3.37
N PRO A 30 -5.44 3.33 -3.61
CA PRO A 30 -6.26 4.54 -3.63
C PRO A 30 -6.29 5.19 -2.25
N LEU A 31 -6.33 6.52 -2.21
CA LEU A 31 -6.34 7.28 -0.97
C LEU A 31 -7.74 7.24 -0.34
N SER A 32 -7.78 7.07 0.98
CA SER A 32 -9.00 7.28 1.77
C SER A 32 -9.14 8.75 2.10
N ALA A 33 -10.34 9.32 1.94
CA ALA A 33 -10.59 10.75 2.22
C ALA A 33 -10.26 11.13 3.68
N GLY A 34 -10.44 10.22 4.64
CA GLY A 34 -10.13 10.44 6.05
C GLY A 34 -8.64 10.39 6.39
N LEU A 35 -7.78 9.99 5.45
CA LEU A 35 -6.35 9.78 5.66
C LEU A 35 -5.50 10.77 4.86
N GLN A 36 -4.52 11.37 5.52
CA GLN A 36 -3.49 12.18 4.90
C GLN A 36 -2.20 11.37 4.79
N SER A 37 -1.66 11.25 3.57
CA SER A 37 -0.36 10.62 3.34
C SER A 37 0.74 11.38 4.06
N THR A 38 1.65 10.66 4.70
CA THR A 38 2.85 11.24 5.33
C THR A 38 4.10 10.79 4.58
N PRO A 39 5.17 11.62 4.53
CA PRO A 39 6.41 11.22 3.92
C PRO A 39 6.98 9.97 4.61
N GLY A 40 7.22 8.93 3.83
CA GLY A 40 7.82 7.70 4.32
C GLY A 40 7.14 6.47 3.74
N LEU A 41 7.96 5.52 3.32
CA LEU A 41 7.53 4.20 2.90
C LEU A 41 8.56 3.21 3.42
N THR A 42 8.11 2.29 4.28
CA THR A 42 8.96 1.19 4.71
C THR A 42 8.75 0.03 3.76
N LEU A 43 9.81 -0.44 3.09
CA LEU A 43 9.78 -1.58 2.16
C LEU A 43 10.76 -2.65 2.59
N LEU A 44 10.26 -3.87 2.79
CA LEU A 44 11.04 -5.00 3.30
C LEU A 44 10.81 -6.23 2.40
N ARG A 45 11.88 -7.00 2.14
CA ARG A 45 11.85 -8.36 1.58
C ARG A 45 12.46 -9.30 2.61
N ASN A 46 11.70 -10.28 3.10
CA ASN A 46 12.13 -11.20 4.16
C ASN A 46 12.76 -10.44 5.35
N GLY A 47 12.17 -9.30 5.74
CA GLY A 47 12.65 -8.44 6.81
C GLY A 47 13.84 -7.52 6.46
N LYS A 48 14.39 -7.59 5.24
CA LYS A 48 15.51 -6.74 4.79
C LYS A 48 15.01 -5.58 3.93
N PRO A 49 15.53 -4.35 4.10
CA PRO A 49 15.16 -3.20 3.27
C PRO A 49 15.34 -3.44 1.77
N ILE A 50 14.43 -2.88 0.96
CA ILE A 50 14.50 -2.88 -0.51
C ILE A 50 14.63 -1.44 -1.00
N THR A 51 15.52 -1.20 -1.96
CA THR A 51 15.73 0.13 -2.56
C THR A 51 15.27 0.22 -4.02
N ASN A 52 15.05 -0.90 -4.69
CA ASN A 52 14.68 -0.94 -6.12
C ASN A 52 13.17 -0.78 -6.32
N TYR A 53 12.68 0.44 -6.11
CA TYR A 53 11.29 0.79 -6.34
C TYR A 53 11.17 2.25 -6.78
N ARG A 54 10.01 2.60 -7.33
CA ARG A 54 9.60 3.97 -7.60
C ARG A 54 8.26 4.22 -6.92
N LEU A 55 8.22 5.20 -6.04
CA LEU A 55 6.99 5.71 -5.45
C LEU A 55 6.50 6.91 -6.26
N THR A 56 5.21 6.98 -6.53
CA THR A 56 4.55 8.12 -7.15
C THR A 56 3.25 8.35 -6.43
N GLN A 57 3.05 9.55 -5.91
CA GLN A 57 1.84 9.93 -5.21
C GLN A 57 1.06 10.93 -6.06
N SER A 58 -0.24 10.74 -6.13
CA SER A 58 -1.20 11.64 -6.76
C SER A 58 -2.29 12.02 -5.75
N ASP A 59 -3.21 12.90 -6.15
CA ASP A 59 -4.33 13.32 -5.29
C ASP A 59 -5.32 12.20 -4.99
N THR A 60 -5.31 11.12 -5.78
CA THR A 60 -6.30 10.04 -5.70
C THR A 60 -5.70 8.69 -5.31
N ALA A 61 -4.39 8.48 -5.52
CA ALA A 61 -3.74 7.21 -5.23
C ALA A 61 -2.23 7.35 -5.01
N THR A 62 -1.70 6.42 -4.21
CA THR A 62 -0.27 6.11 -4.12
C THR A 62 0.04 4.92 -5.01
N ARG A 63 1.01 5.09 -5.91
CA ARG A 63 1.50 4.06 -6.83
C ARG A 63 2.93 3.70 -6.51
N THR A 64 3.18 2.41 -6.28
CA THR A 64 4.53 1.87 -6.05
C THR A 64 4.87 0.89 -7.16
N THR A 65 5.93 1.17 -7.91
CA THR A 65 6.43 0.27 -8.95
C THR A 65 7.69 -0.41 -8.45
N PHE A 66 7.67 -1.74 -8.44
CA PHE A 66 8.82 -2.57 -8.08
C PHE A 66 9.48 -3.10 -9.35
N TYR A 67 10.80 -3.21 -9.32
CA TYR A 67 11.60 -3.71 -10.45
C TYR A 67 12.44 -4.90 -10.03
N ARG A 68 12.63 -5.86 -10.95
CA ARG A 68 13.49 -7.05 -10.80
C ARG A 68 13.19 -7.81 -9.51
N LEU A 69 11.92 -8.18 -9.32
CA LEU A 69 11.50 -8.93 -8.15
C LEU A 69 11.96 -10.39 -8.25
N VAL A 70 12.38 -10.93 -7.11
CA VAL A 70 12.80 -12.33 -6.95
C VAL A 70 11.90 -13.00 -5.91
N PRO A 71 11.80 -14.34 -5.91
CA PRO A 71 10.95 -15.03 -4.95
C PRO A 71 11.24 -14.63 -3.48
N GLY A 72 10.17 -14.48 -2.68
CA GLY A 72 10.26 -14.06 -1.29
C GLY A 72 8.98 -13.40 -0.78
N ILE A 73 8.99 -13.04 0.50
CA ILE A 73 7.90 -12.30 1.14
C ILE A 73 8.24 -10.82 1.13
N TYR A 74 7.39 -10.05 0.47
CA TYR A 74 7.46 -8.60 0.42
C TYR A 74 6.47 -8.02 1.42
N GLN A 75 6.90 -6.96 2.10
CA GLN A 75 6.06 -6.15 2.95
C GLN A 75 6.32 -4.68 2.63
N TRP A 76 5.26 -3.90 2.59
CA TRP A 76 5.39 -2.45 2.54
C TRP A 76 4.33 -1.76 3.37
N ASP A 77 4.78 -0.76 4.12
CA ASP A 77 3.97 -0.02 5.08
C ASP A 77 3.85 1.42 4.57
N TYR A 78 2.63 1.80 4.16
CA TYR A 78 2.29 3.17 3.80
C TYR A 78 1.89 3.94 5.06
N HIS A 79 2.51 5.09 5.27
CA HIS A 79 2.32 5.88 6.48
C HIS A 79 1.30 6.98 6.25
N TYR A 80 0.26 7.02 7.08
CA TYR A 80 -0.82 8.00 7.04
C TYR A 80 -1.02 8.65 8.41
N ARG A 81 -1.75 9.76 8.43
CA ARG A 81 -2.38 10.33 9.62
C ARG A 81 -3.87 10.50 9.39
N THR A 82 -4.68 10.27 10.41
CA THR A 82 -6.11 10.60 10.39
C THR A 82 -6.28 12.12 10.34
N ARG A 83 -7.21 12.60 9.51
CA ARG A 83 -7.40 14.04 9.28
C ARG A 83 -8.82 14.54 9.56
N TYR A 84 -9.83 13.79 9.16
CA TYR A 84 -11.23 14.19 9.29
C TYR A 84 -11.98 13.20 10.17
N PRO A 85 -12.86 13.67 11.07
CA PRO A 85 -13.72 12.79 11.85
C PRO A 85 -14.79 12.15 10.96
N GLY A 86 -15.27 10.98 11.36
CA GLY A 86 -16.29 10.22 10.68
C GLY A 86 -15.83 8.84 10.21
N GLN A 87 -16.70 8.19 9.45
CA GLN A 87 -16.47 6.85 8.93
C GLN A 87 -16.01 6.93 7.47
N PHE A 88 -14.84 6.38 7.17
CA PHE A 88 -14.24 6.43 5.84
C PHE A 88 -13.91 5.04 5.31
N LEU A 89 -14.10 4.87 4.00
CA LEU A 89 -13.64 3.67 3.30
C LEU A 89 -12.13 3.74 3.14
N VAL A 90 -11.44 2.65 3.49
CA VAL A 90 -10.09 2.33 3.06
C VAL A 90 -10.20 1.47 1.79
N PRO A 91 -9.92 2.05 0.61
CA PRO A 91 -10.16 1.37 -0.65
C PRO A 91 -9.29 0.12 -0.82
N ALA A 92 -9.76 -0.81 -1.64
CA ALA A 92 -8.98 -1.98 -2.03
C ALA A 92 -7.67 -1.56 -2.70
N CYS A 93 -6.56 -2.15 -2.27
CA CYS A 93 -5.29 -2.05 -2.97
C CYS A 93 -5.29 -3.04 -4.13
N SER A 94 -4.70 -2.65 -5.26
CA SER A 94 -4.46 -3.55 -6.38
C SER A 94 -2.98 -3.77 -6.64
N LEU A 95 -2.63 -4.96 -7.12
CA LEU A 95 -1.30 -5.35 -7.56
C LEU A 95 -1.40 -5.96 -8.95
N GLN A 96 -0.59 -5.47 -9.88
CA GLN A 96 -0.54 -5.93 -11.26
C GLN A 96 0.89 -6.26 -11.69
N PHE A 97 1.08 -7.39 -12.36
CA PHE A 97 2.35 -7.73 -13.01
C PHE A 97 2.37 -7.24 -14.45
N VAL A 98 3.37 -6.44 -14.82
CA VAL A 98 3.39 -5.73 -16.12
C VAL A 98 3.45 -6.69 -17.31
N LYS A 99 4.21 -7.79 -17.20
CA LYS A 99 4.32 -8.79 -18.27
C LYS A 99 3.23 -9.87 -18.25
N GLN A 100 2.42 -9.93 -17.19
CA GLN A 100 1.34 -10.91 -17.05
C GLN A 100 0.02 -10.15 -16.93
N GLU A 101 -0.41 -9.54 -18.04
CA GLU A 101 -1.58 -8.65 -18.13
C GLU A 101 -2.91 -9.23 -17.60
N ARG A 102 -2.97 -10.52 -17.27
CA ARG A 102 -4.20 -11.20 -16.81
C ARG A 102 -4.30 -11.46 -15.30
N ARG A 103 -3.31 -11.10 -14.48
CA ARG A 103 -3.36 -11.35 -13.03
C ARG A 103 -3.23 -10.05 -12.24
N GLN A 104 -4.38 -9.41 -12.02
CA GLN A 104 -4.54 -8.38 -11.00
C GLN A 104 -4.97 -9.06 -9.70
N LEU A 105 -4.26 -8.78 -8.62
CA LEU A 105 -4.64 -9.18 -7.27
C LEU A 105 -5.20 -7.96 -6.55
N THR A 106 -6.31 -8.11 -5.84
CA THR A 106 -6.96 -7.03 -5.09
C THR A 106 -7.15 -7.45 -3.64
N THR A 107 -6.86 -6.54 -2.71
CA THR A 107 -7.22 -6.74 -1.30
C THR A 107 -8.71 -6.45 -1.08
N PRO A 108 -9.34 -6.95 -0.02
CA PRO A 108 -10.64 -6.45 0.39
C PRO A 108 -10.53 -4.96 0.77
N SER A 109 -11.63 -4.22 0.57
CA SER A 109 -11.80 -2.89 1.16
C SER A 109 -12.10 -3.01 2.66
N GLN A 110 -11.76 -1.97 3.41
CA GLN A 110 -12.02 -1.89 4.84
C GLN A 110 -12.60 -0.54 5.21
N THR A 111 -13.06 -0.40 6.45
CA THR A 111 -13.61 0.87 6.95
C THR A 111 -12.83 1.29 8.19
N ILE A 112 -12.52 2.58 8.27
CA ILE A 112 -11.90 3.22 9.42
C ILE A 112 -12.86 4.24 10.01
N GLU A 113 -12.93 4.29 11.34
CA GLU A 113 -13.71 5.26 12.10
C GLU A 113 -12.74 6.19 12.81
N ILE A 114 -12.97 7.50 12.67
CA ILE A 114 -12.11 8.55 13.19
C ILE A 114 -12.95 9.48 14.08
N ASP A 115 -12.52 9.67 15.32
CA ASP A 115 -13.13 10.61 16.29
C ASP A 115 -12.25 11.86 16.49
#